data_AF-A0A7S3UL84-F1
#
_entry.id   AF-A0A7S3UL84-F1
#
_cell.length_a   1.000
_cell.length_b   1.000
_cell.length_c   1.000
_cell.angle_alpha   90.00
_cell.angle_beta   90.00
_cell.angle_gamma   90.00
#
_symmetry.space_group_name_H-M   'P 1'
#
loop_
_entity.id
_entity.type
_entity.pdbx_description
1 polymer ?
#
loop_
_entity_poly.entity_id
_entity_poly.type
_entity_poly.pdbx_seq_one_letter_code
_entity_poly.pdbx_strand_id
1 'polypeptide(L)'
;YRLPRAIARSHFGSSLEFHVMCDDVVLVTGGRGLVGRALQAVKDRWDAEWHFVHSGDADLTDLASTHTLFEAVKPTVVIHLAARVGGLFANMADQIGFFEQNLAINQNVVKCCHAHDVARAIFCLSTCVFPAVVELPMNEKHIHEGPPHPSNEGYAYSKRMLECLVRRTKGNGCASYRPTFTGRTIISVSRMAMLCRR
;
A
#
# COMPACT_ATOMS: atom_id res chain seq x y z
N TYR A 1 37.46 -5.12 10.91
CA TYR A 1 36.64 -5.83 11.91
C TYR A 1 35.36 -6.34 11.27
N ARG A 2 35.27 -7.65 11.01
CA ARG A 2 34.05 -8.32 10.53
C ARG A 2 33.14 -8.59 11.74
N LEU A 3 31.91 -8.10 11.72
CA LEU A 3 30.90 -8.47 12.71
C LEU A 3 30.27 -9.84 12.34
N PRO A 4 30.00 -10.73 13.31
CA PRO A 4 29.52 -12.09 13.05
C PRO A 4 28.04 -12.12 12.62
N ARG A 5 27.72 -13.09 11.76
CA ARG A 5 26.35 -13.50 11.40
C ARG A 5 25.61 -14.03 12.63
N ALA A 6 24.85 -13.18 13.31
CA ALA A 6 23.78 -13.60 14.20
C ALA A 6 22.45 -13.22 13.55
N ILE A 7 21.82 -14.22 12.94
CA ILE A 7 20.44 -14.16 12.47
C ILE A 7 19.57 -13.98 13.72
N ALA A 8 19.13 -12.74 13.97
CA ALA A 8 18.08 -12.48 14.94
C ALA A 8 16.76 -13.05 14.39
N ARG A 9 16.51 -14.33 14.69
CA ARG A 9 15.19 -14.96 14.53
C ARG A 9 14.23 -14.26 15.50
N SER A 10 13.56 -13.20 15.05
CA SER A 10 12.38 -12.70 15.74
C SER A 10 11.24 -13.68 15.50
N HIS A 11 10.72 -14.29 16.57
CA HIS A 11 9.50 -15.08 16.56
C HIS A 11 8.31 -14.27 16.01
N PHE A 12 8.03 -14.40 14.72
CA PHE A 12 6.78 -13.94 14.09
C PHE A 12 6.30 -15.08 13.19
N GLY A 13 5.15 -15.68 13.55
CA GLY A 13 4.56 -16.79 12.82
C GLY A 13 4.37 -16.48 11.33
N SER A 14 4.76 -17.44 10.49
CA SER A 14 4.40 -17.58 9.07
C SER A 14 4.22 -16.28 8.28
N SER A 15 5.26 -15.43 8.24
CA SER A 15 5.26 -14.24 7.37
C SER A 15 5.76 -14.67 5.99
N LEU A 16 4.86 -14.95 5.04
CA LEU A 16 5.24 -14.93 3.62
C LEU A 16 5.82 -13.53 3.36
N GLU A 17 7.10 -13.44 3.03
CA GLU A 17 7.77 -12.18 2.72
C GLU A 17 7.35 -11.69 1.33
N PHE A 18 7.02 -10.40 1.21
CA PHE A 18 6.77 -9.77 -0.09
C PHE A 18 8.13 -9.51 -0.73
N HIS A 19 8.34 -9.97 -1.96
CA HIS A 19 9.58 -9.80 -2.73
C HIS A 19 9.27 -9.10 -4.04
N VAL A 20 10.23 -8.35 -4.60
CA VAL A 20 10.22 -7.92 -6.01
C VAL A 20 11.32 -8.70 -6.72
N MET A 21 11.01 -9.17 -7.92
CA MET A 21 11.83 -10.07 -8.74
C MET A 21 12.33 -9.36 -10.00
N CYS A 22 13.39 -9.91 -10.60
CA CYS A 22 14.04 -9.50 -11.87
C CYS A 22 13.07 -9.05 -12.97
N ASP A 23 12.00 -9.80 -13.18
CA ASP A 23 11.10 -9.62 -14.32
C ASP A 23 9.80 -8.89 -13.94
N ASP A 24 9.77 -8.27 -12.76
CA ASP A 24 8.58 -7.55 -12.31
C ASP A 24 8.44 -6.20 -12.99
N VAL A 25 7.21 -5.92 -13.45
CA VAL A 25 6.77 -4.58 -13.79
C VAL A 25 6.02 -4.01 -12.60
N VAL A 26 6.64 -3.06 -11.91
CA VAL A 26 6.19 -2.50 -10.64
C VAL A 26 5.53 -1.15 -10.85
N LEU A 27 4.21 -1.09 -10.70
CA LEU A 27 3.44 0.15 -10.69
C LEU A 27 3.36 0.73 -9.27
N VAL A 28 3.89 1.94 -9.08
CA VAL A 28 3.84 2.69 -7.83
C VAL A 28 2.93 3.91 -8.00
N THR A 29 1.72 3.84 -7.45
CA THR A 29 0.81 5.00 -7.42
C THR A 29 1.20 5.95 -6.29
N GLY A 30 1.04 7.26 -6.50
CA GLY A 30 1.47 8.26 -5.50
C GLY A 30 2.98 8.51 -5.48
N GLY A 31 3.66 8.27 -6.61
CA GLY A 31 5.12 8.29 -6.74
C GLY A 31 5.79 9.61 -6.35
N ARG A 32 5.10 10.75 -6.45
CA ARG A 32 5.63 12.07 -6.02
C ARG A 32 5.52 12.34 -4.52
N GLY A 33 4.76 11.53 -3.77
CA GLY A 33 4.61 11.67 -2.32
C GLY A 33 5.87 11.28 -1.56
N LEU A 34 5.89 11.55 -0.25
CA LEU A 34 7.05 11.27 0.62
C LEU A 34 7.57 9.83 0.48
N VAL A 35 6.66 8.84 0.59
CA VAL A 35 7.00 7.42 0.51
C VAL A 35 7.40 7.03 -0.92
N GLY A 36 6.74 7.59 -1.93
CA GLY A 36 7.06 7.36 -3.33
C GLY A 36 8.49 7.81 -3.67
N ARG A 37 8.87 9.02 -3.25
CA ARG A 37 10.24 9.54 -3.41
C ARG A 37 11.27 8.73 -2.63
N ALA A 38 10.94 8.32 -1.41
CA ALA A 38 11.82 7.45 -0.62
C ALA A 38 12.05 6.11 -1.34
N LEU A 39 11.01 5.54 -1.95
CA LEU A 39 11.10 4.30 -2.72
C LEU A 39 11.92 4.50 -3.99
N GLN A 40 11.74 5.61 -4.72
CA GLN A 40 12.58 5.97 -5.87
C GLN A 40 14.06 6.02 -5.51
N ALA A 41 14.42 6.58 -4.35
CA ALA A 41 15.80 6.69 -3.90
C ALA A 41 16.46 5.33 -3.56
N VAL A 42 15.67 4.27 -3.38
CA VAL A 42 16.19 2.93 -3.06
C VAL A 42 15.85 1.87 -4.10
N LYS A 43 15.12 2.22 -5.18
CA LYS A 43 14.59 1.27 -6.17
C LYS A 43 15.68 0.44 -6.84
N ASP A 44 16.88 1.01 -7.02
CA ASP A 44 18.02 0.37 -7.70
C ASP A 44 18.60 -0.83 -6.93
N ARG A 45 18.07 -1.10 -5.72
CA ARG A 45 18.34 -2.33 -4.97
C ARG A 45 17.66 -3.56 -5.57
N TRP A 46 16.68 -3.36 -6.44
CA TRP A 46 15.92 -4.42 -7.10
C TRP A 46 15.98 -4.23 -8.61
N ASP A 47 16.37 -5.29 -9.30
CA ASP A 47 16.30 -5.39 -10.75
C ASP A 47 14.83 -5.62 -11.12
N ALA A 48 14.15 -4.58 -11.56
CA ALA A 48 12.74 -4.58 -11.94
C ALA A 48 12.43 -3.32 -12.76
N GLU A 49 11.36 -3.35 -13.53
CA GLU A 49 10.87 -2.18 -14.25
C GLU A 49 9.95 -1.35 -13.35
N TRP A 50 10.30 -0.09 -13.07
CA TRP A 50 9.57 0.75 -12.11
C TRP A 50 8.80 1.88 -12.77
N HIS A 51 7.49 1.94 -12.53
CA HIS A 51 6.58 2.99 -13.00
C HIS A 51 6.04 3.79 -11.83
N PHE A 52 6.57 4.99 -11.60
CA PHE A 52 6.12 5.87 -10.53
C PHE A 52 5.13 6.91 -11.07
N VAL A 53 3.85 6.74 -10.77
CA VAL A 53 2.78 7.59 -11.29
C VAL A 53 2.20 8.52 -10.23
N HIS A 54 1.63 9.63 -10.67
CA HIS A 54 0.99 10.65 -9.87
C HIS A 54 -0.32 11.15 -10.51
N SER A 55 -1.00 12.07 -9.84
CA SER A 55 -2.29 12.66 -10.26
C SER A 55 -2.28 13.43 -11.60
N GLY A 56 -1.14 13.45 -12.29
CA GLY A 56 -0.98 14.08 -13.61
C GLY A 56 -0.83 13.04 -14.72
N ASP A 57 -0.56 11.77 -14.36
CA ASP A 57 -0.50 10.65 -15.28
C ASP A 57 -1.85 9.93 -15.38
N ALA A 58 -2.60 9.87 -14.27
CA ALA A 58 -3.94 9.28 -14.22
C ALA A 58 -4.77 9.87 -13.07
N ASP A 59 -6.07 10.00 -13.28
CA ASP A 59 -7.04 10.28 -12.22
C ASP A 59 -7.58 8.96 -11.66
N LEU A 60 -7.08 8.57 -10.50
CA LEU A 60 -7.47 7.31 -9.87
C LEU A 60 -8.88 7.33 -9.27
N THR A 61 -9.54 8.49 -9.22
CA THR A 61 -10.97 8.56 -8.84
C THR A 61 -11.88 8.09 -9.98
N ASP A 62 -11.40 8.14 -11.22
CA ASP A 62 -12.07 7.63 -12.41
C ASP A 62 -11.61 6.20 -12.75
N LEU A 63 -12.57 5.28 -12.90
CA LEU A 63 -12.26 3.89 -13.18
C LEU A 63 -11.69 3.71 -14.59
N ALA A 64 -12.17 4.47 -15.58
CA ALA A 64 -11.69 4.36 -16.96
C ALA A 64 -10.22 4.82 -17.06
N SER A 65 -9.88 5.96 -16.46
CA SER A 65 -8.51 6.45 -16.37
C SER A 65 -7.59 5.46 -15.65
N THR A 66 -8.07 4.86 -14.55
CA THR A 66 -7.32 3.81 -13.84
C THR A 66 -7.09 2.58 -14.73
N HIS A 67 -8.09 2.16 -15.51
CA HIS A 67 -7.97 1.03 -16.41
C HIS A 67 -6.96 1.30 -17.53
N THR A 68 -7.03 2.47 -18.17
CA THR A 68 -6.07 2.89 -19.21
C THR A 68 -4.63 2.89 -18.69
N LEU A 69 -4.41 3.34 -17.45
CA LEU A 69 -3.09 3.26 -16.80
C LEU A 69 -2.61 1.81 -16.68
N PHE A 70 -3.46 0.89 -16.22
CA PHE A 70 -3.10 -0.52 -16.07
C PHE A 70 -2.88 -1.22 -17.41
N GLU A 71 -3.64 -0.87 -18.45
CA GLU A 71 -3.43 -1.39 -19.82
C GLU A 71 -2.11 -0.92 -20.42
N ALA A 72 -1.71 0.33 -20.15
CA ALA A 72 -0.47 0.90 -20.64
C ALA A 72 0.76 0.28 -19.93
N VAL A 73 0.68 0.13 -18.59
CA VAL A 73 1.82 -0.36 -17.79
C VAL A 73 1.89 -1.89 -17.72
N LYS A 74 0.74 -2.58 -17.73
CA LYS A 74 0.63 -4.04 -17.53
C LYS A 74 1.40 -4.56 -16.30
N PRO A 75 1.13 -4.03 -15.09
CA PRO A 75 1.93 -4.33 -13.92
C PRO A 75 1.77 -5.79 -13.47
N THR A 76 2.88 -6.44 -13.11
CA THR A 76 2.85 -7.70 -12.36
C THR A 76 2.78 -7.45 -10.85
N VAL A 77 3.24 -6.27 -10.41
CA VAL A 77 3.27 -5.84 -9.02
C VAL A 77 2.72 -4.42 -8.88
N VAL A 78 1.87 -4.20 -7.88
CA VAL A 78 1.35 -2.85 -7.53
C VAL A 78 1.76 -2.45 -6.12
N ILE A 79 2.35 -1.26 -5.97
CA ILE A 79 2.56 -0.61 -4.68
C ILE A 79 1.68 0.63 -4.63
N HIS A 80 0.56 0.52 -3.90
CA HIS A 80 -0.44 1.56 -3.84
C HIS A 80 -0.18 2.53 -2.68
N LEU A 81 0.35 3.72 -2.99
CA LEU A 81 0.63 4.80 -2.05
C LEU A 81 -0.28 6.02 -2.28
N ALA A 82 -1.01 6.08 -3.39
CA ALA A 82 -1.89 7.20 -3.70
C ALA A 82 -3.02 7.32 -2.66
N ALA A 83 -3.28 8.55 -2.24
CA ALA A 83 -4.36 8.91 -1.35
C ALA A 83 -4.57 10.42 -1.44
N ARG A 84 -5.82 10.87 -1.22
CA ARG A 84 -6.04 12.26 -0.84
C ARG A 84 -5.58 12.42 0.60
N VAL A 85 -4.54 13.24 0.81
CA VAL A 85 -3.95 13.52 2.12
C VAL A 85 -4.01 15.01 2.42
N GLY A 86 -4.02 15.37 3.70
CA GLY A 86 -4.04 16.76 4.15
C GLY A 86 -3.73 16.86 5.64
N GLY A 87 -3.51 18.08 6.11
CA GLY A 87 -3.31 18.35 7.54
C GLY A 87 -4.58 18.12 8.38
N LEU A 88 -4.44 18.26 9.70
CA LEU A 88 -5.55 18.09 10.66
C LEU A 88 -6.78 18.93 10.27
N PHE A 89 -6.58 20.24 10.04
CA PHE A 89 -7.67 21.15 9.69
C PHE A 89 -8.33 20.82 8.35
N ALA A 90 -7.56 20.36 7.36
CA ALA A 90 -8.11 19.96 6.06
C ALA A 90 -9.02 18.74 6.18
N ASN A 91 -8.63 17.74 6.99
CA ASN A 91 -9.47 16.57 7.25
C ASN A 91 -10.74 16.96 7.99
N MET A 92 -10.63 17.82 9.02
CA MET A 92 -11.78 18.29 9.78
C MET A 92 -12.77 19.09 8.92
N ALA A 93 -12.26 19.88 7.98
CA ALA A 93 -13.06 20.73 7.12
C ALA A 93 -13.83 19.96 6.03
N ASP A 94 -13.32 18.80 5.57
CA ASP A 94 -13.92 18.07 4.44
C ASP A 94 -13.90 16.53 4.63
N GLN A 95 -14.51 16.03 5.70
CA GLN A 95 -14.51 14.59 5.98
C GLN A 95 -15.16 13.76 4.87
N ILE A 96 -16.25 14.26 4.29
CA ILE A 96 -16.97 13.58 3.20
C ILE A 96 -16.07 13.46 1.98
N GLY A 97 -15.45 14.55 1.53
CA GLY A 97 -14.56 14.50 0.37
C GLY A 97 -13.29 13.67 0.62
N PHE A 98 -12.78 13.62 1.85
CA PHE A 98 -11.69 12.69 2.21
C PHE A 98 -12.14 11.24 2.17
N PHE A 99 -13.36 10.93 2.59
CA PHE A 99 -13.93 9.58 2.53
C PHE A 99 -14.16 9.15 1.09
N GLU A 100 -14.94 9.90 0.32
CA GLU A 100 -15.38 9.55 -1.04
C GLU A 100 -14.20 9.40 -2.00
N GLN A 101 -13.30 10.38 -2.05
CA GLN A 101 -12.18 10.33 -2.99
C GLN A 101 -11.22 9.18 -2.68
N ASN A 102 -10.86 8.98 -1.41
CA ASN A 102 -10.00 7.86 -1.05
C ASN A 102 -10.70 6.52 -1.28
N LEU A 103 -12.00 6.42 -1.02
CA LEU A 103 -12.76 5.21 -1.32
C LEU A 103 -12.74 4.89 -2.82
N ALA A 104 -13.00 5.89 -3.68
CA ALA A 104 -12.94 5.74 -5.14
C ALA A 104 -11.54 5.30 -5.61
N ILE A 105 -10.48 6.02 -5.19
CA ILE A 105 -9.09 5.69 -5.50
C ILE A 105 -8.76 4.23 -5.09
N ASN A 106 -9.08 3.87 -3.85
CA ASN A 106 -8.77 2.54 -3.32
C ASN A 106 -9.54 1.44 -4.08
N GLN A 107 -10.83 1.65 -4.33
CA GLN A 107 -11.67 0.68 -5.02
C GLN A 107 -11.24 0.47 -6.47
N ASN A 108 -10.95 1.54 -7.20
CA ASN A 108 -10.55 1.46 -8.60
C ASN A 108 -9.22 0.72 -8.75
N VAL A 109 -8.23 1.03 -7.91
CA VAL A 109 -6.94 0.34 -7.94
C VAL A 109 -7.09 -1.15 -7.61
N VAL A 110 -7.89 -1.52 -6.59
CA VAL A 110 -8.15 -2.94 -6.29
C VAL A 110 -8.86 -3.65 -7.44
N LYS A 111 -9.88 -3.01 -8.04
CA LYS A 111 -10.60 -3.55 -9.20
C LYS A 111 -9.67 -3.78 -10.38
N CYS A 112 -8.82 -2.82 -10.72
CA CYS A 112 -7.85 -2.96 -11.80
C CYS A 112 -6.77 -4.00 -11.49
N CYS A 113 -6.31 -4.11 -10.24
CA CYS A 113 -5.42 -5.21 -9.85
C CYS A 113 -6.05 -6.58 -10.17
N HIS A 114 -7.34 -6.75 -9.87
CA HIS A 114 -8.06 -7.98 -10.16
C HIS A 114 -8.31 -8.19 -11.66
N ALA A 115 -8.75 -7.16 -12.38
CA ALA A 115 -9.08 -7.24 -13.80
C ALA A 115 -7.87 -7.49 -14.71
N HIS A 116 -6.67 -7.08 -14.28
CA HIS A 116 -5.42 -7.25 -15.02
C HIS A 116 -4.51 -8.35 -14.46
N ASP A 117 -5.06 -9.26 -13.64
CA ASP A 117 -4.33 -10.41 -13.08
C ASP A 117 -3.01 -10.02 -12.38
N VAL A 118 -2.99 -8.88 -11.68
CA VAL A 118 -1.81 -8.44 -10.92
C VAL A 118 -1.48 -9.50 -9.88
N ALA A 119 -0.27 -10.06 -9.96
CA ALA A 119 0.16 -11.16 -9.11
C ALA A 119 0.35 -10.74 -7.65
N ARG A 120 0.85 -9.53 -7.40
CA ARG A 120 1.16 -9.07 -6.04
C ARG A 120 0.83 -7.59 -5.86
N ALA A 121 0.24 -7.25 -4.72
CA ALA A 121 -0.05 -5.85 -4.43
C ALA A 121 0.15 -5.50 -2.95
N ILE A 122 0.76 -4.35 -2.68
CA ILE A 122 0.82 -3.72 -1.37
C ILE A 122 -0.10 -2.51 -1.38
N PHE A 123 -1.00 -2.45 -0.40
CA PHE A 123 -1.91 -1.34 -0.17
C PHE A 123 -1.54 -0.61 1.11
N CYS A 124 -1.18 0.66 0.98
CA CYS A 124 -0.70 1.44 2.13
C CYS A 124 -1.87 1.92 3.02
N LEU A 125 -1.88 1.43 4.26
CA LEU A 125 -2.67 1.94 5.38
C LEU A 125 -1.88 2.99 6.16
N SER A 126 -2.50 3.62 7.16
CA SER A 126 -1.89 4.63 8.01
C SER A 126 -2.16 4.32 9.49
N THR A 127 -1.36 4.85 10.41
CA THR A 127 -1.58 4.62 11.85
C THR A 127 -2.83 5.33 12.38
N CYS A 128 -3.29 6.40 11.72
CA CYS A 128 -4.50 7.12 12.10
C CYS A 128 -5.81 6.35 11.78
N VAL A 129 -5.71 5.11 11.26
CA VAL A 129 -6.85 4.20 11.13
C VAL A 129 -7.17 3.47 12.43
N PHE A 130 -6.28 3.44 13.42
CA PHE A 130 -6.55 2.78 14.68
C PHE A 130 -7.62 3.52 15.48
N PRO A 131 -8.31 2.83 16.41
CA PRO A 131 -9.28 3.47 17.30
C PRO A 131 -8.65 4.64 18.08
N ALA A 132 -9.45 5.66 18.39
CA ALA A 132 -9.01 6.79 19.19
C ALA A 132 -8.57 6.37 20.61
N VAL A 133 -9.21 5.32 21.14
CA VAL A 133 -8.89 4.68 22.40
C VAL A 133 -8.52 3.23 22.09
N VAL A 134 -7.27 2.86 22.35
CA VAL A 134 -6.75 1.51 22.09
C VAL A 134 -5.82 1.07 23.22
N GLU A 135 -5.94 -0.18 23.64
CA GLU A 135 -5.03 -0.75 24.63
C GLU A 135 -3.62 -0.95 24.04
N LEU A 136 -2.62 -0.64 24.85
CA LEU A 136 -1.21 -0.80 24.47
C LEU A 136 -0.65 -2.13 25.00
N PRO A 137 0.20 -2.83 24.22
CA PRO A 137 0.74 -2.43 22.93
C PRO A 137 -0.23 -2.66 21.75
N MET A 138 -0.36 -1.63 20.92
CA MET A 138 -1.21 -1.67 19.73
C MET A 138 -0.64 -2.62 18.66
N ASN A 139 -1.50 -3.46 18.07
CA ASN A 139 -1.14 -4.34 16.95
C ASN A 139 -2.22 -4.32 15.86
N GLU A 140 -1.93 -4.88 14.69
CA GLU A 140 -2.79 -4.83 13.50
C GLU A 140 -4.20 -5.44 13.68
N LYS A 141 -4.42 -6.25 14.72
CA LYS A 141 -5.76 -6.81 15.02
C LYS A 141 -6.71 -5.73 15.57
N HIS A 142 -6.17 -4.69 16.19
CA HIS A 142 -6.97 -3.64 16.85
C HIS A 142 -7.58 -2.62 15.87
N ILE A 143 -7.33 -2.71 14.55
CA ILE A 143 -7.79 -1.72 13.55
C ILE A 143 -9.30 -1.47 13.63
N HIS A 144 -10.09 -2.50 13.93
CA HIS A 144 -11.56 -2.44 13.91
C HIS A 144 -12.20 -2.46 15.31
N GLU A 145 -11.41 -2.32 16.38
CA GLU A 145 -11.86 -2.43 17.78
C GLU A 145 -12.36 -1.08 18.36
N GLY A 146 -13.05 -0.28 17.55
CA GLY A 146 -13.60 1.02 17.95
C GLY A 146 -13.48 2.11 16.89
N PRO A 147 -14.16 3.25 17.04
CA PRO A 147 -14.12 4.33 16.06
C PRO A 147 -12.73 5.02 16.02
N PRO A 148 -12.29 5.51 14.85
CA PRO A 148 -11.08 6.32 14.75
C PRO A 148 -11.28 7.69 15.40
N HIS A 149 -10.21 8.50 15.48
CA HIS A 149 -10.34 9.85 16.02
C HIS A 149 -11.26 10.73 15.14
N PRO A 150 -12.20 11.52 15.72
CA PRO A 150 -13.19 12.25 14.94
C PRO A 150 -12.59 13.24 13.94
N SER A 151 -11.40 13.76 14.19
CA SER A 151 -10.78 14.77 13.30
C SER A 151 -10.35 14.24 11.93
N ASN A 152 -10.29 12.93 11.73
CA ASN A 152 -9.85 12.29 10.49
C ASN A 152 -10.71 11.07 10.11
N GLU A 153 -11.95 11.03 10.60
CA GLU A 153 -12.84 9.88 10.49
C GLU A 153 -13.07 9.44 9.04
N GLY A 154 -13.37 10.38 8.14
CA GLY A 154 -13.55 10.09 6.71
C GLY A 154 -12.33 9.43 6.07
N TYR A 155 -11.13 9.97 6.31
CA TYR A 155 -9.89 9.35 5.83
C TYR A 155 -9.65 7.97 6.46
N ALA A 156 -9.81 7.85 7.78
CA ALA A 156 -9.57 6.61 8.51
C ALA A 156 -10.48 5.47 8.03
N TYR A 157 -11.79 5.72 7.91
CA TYR A 157 -12.73 4.71 7.42
C TYR A 157 -12.46 4.33 5.97
N SER A 158 -12.09 5.27 5.09
CA SER A 158 -11.74 4.92 3.72
C SER A 158 -10.59 3.88 3.65
N LYS A 159 -9.60 4.01 4.54
CA LYS A 159 -8.47 3.08 4.65
C LYS A 159 -8.85 1.77 5.36
N ARG A 160 -9.75 1.79 6.34
CA ARG A 160 -10.31 0.57 6.94
C ARG A 160 -11.13 -0.23 5.91
N MET A 161 -11.90 0.45 5.06
CA MET A 161 -12.66 -0.20 3.99
C MET A 161 -11.73 -0.81 2.94
N LEU A 162 -10.61 -0.16 2.62
CA LEU A 162 -9.56 -0.75 1.80
C LEU A 162 -8.98 -2.03 2.42
N GLU A 163 -8.67 -2.05 3.72
CA GLU A 163 -8.22 -3.28 4.41
C GLU A 163 -9.24 -4.42 4.25
N CYS A 164 -10.52 -4.13 4.52
CA CYS A 164 -11.59 -5.09 4.35
C CYS A 164 -11.65 -5.60 2.91
N LEU A 165 -11.69 -4.70 1.94
CA LEU A 165 -11.77 -5.04 0.52
C LEU A 165 -10.62 -5.97 0.11
N VAL A 166 -9.38 -5.55 0.38
CA VAL A 166 -8.16 -6.31 0.06
C VAL A 166 -8.17 -7.70 0.71
N ARG A 167 -8.61 -7.80 1.98
CA ARG A 167 -8.69 -9.07 2.69
C ARG A 167 -9.73 -10.04 2.08
N ARG A 168 -10.75 -9.54 1.37
CA ARG A 168 -11.77 -10.37 0.70
C ARG A 168 -11.43 -10.65 -0.76
N THR A 169 -10.61 -9.83 -1.38
CA THR A 169 -10.11 -10.09 -2.73
C THR A 169 -9.20 -11.31 -2.71
N LYS A 170 -9.72 -12.46 -3.13
CA LYS A 170 -8.92 -13.64 -3.45
C LYS A 170 -8.42 -13.49 -4.89
N GLY A 171 -7.12 -13.58 -5.09
CA GLY A 171 -6.55 -13.60 -6.44
C GLY A 171 -7.06 -14.78 -7.27
N ASN A 172 -6.98 -14.63 -8.59
CA ASN A 172 -7.02 -15.78 -9.49
C ASN A 172 -5.78 -16.66 -9.20
N GLY A 173 -5.95 -17.71 -8.40
CA GLY A 173 -4.99 -18.80 -8.17
C GLY A 173 -3.70 -18.49 -7.40
N CYS A 174 -3.13 -17.28 -7.50
CA CYS A 174 -1.79 -16.97 -6.97
C CYS A 174 -1.64 -15.53 -6.43
N ALA A 175 -2.65 -14.66 -6.56
CA ALA A 175 -2.45 -13.25 -6.21
C ALA A 175 -2.37 -13.01 -4.69
N SER A 176 -1.30 -12.34 -4.24
CA SER A 176 -1.10 -11.97 -2.83
C SER A 176 -1.25 -10.47 -2.63
N TYR A 177 -2.41 -10.05 -2.12
CA TYR A 177 -2.69 -8.65 -1.81
C TYR A 177 -2.58 -8.39 -0.31
N ARG A 178 -1.91 -7.30 0.05
CA ARG A 178 -1.58 -7.01 1.46
C ARG A 178 -1.84 -5.57 1.84
N PRO A 179 -2.65 -5.33 2.88
CA PRO A 179 -2.61 -4.06 3.57
C PRO A 179 -1.30 -3.95 4.37
N THR A 180 -0.63 -2.80 4.34
CA THR A 180 0.59 -2.55 5.12
C THR A 180 0.62 -1.09 5.58
N PHE A 181 0.98 -0.83 6.84
CA PHE A 181 1.10 0.52 7.37
C PHE A 181 2.26 1.29 6.73
N THR A 182 2.09 2.58 6.48
CA THR A 182 3.08 3.46 5.82
C THR A 182 4.50 3.33 6.40
N GLY A 183 4.65 3.37 7.73
CA GLY A 183 5.96 3.22 8.39
C GLY A 183 6.58 1.83 8.20
N ARG A 184 5.75 0.81 7.95
CA ARG A 184 6.16 -0.53 7.57
C ARG A 184 6.17 -0.74 6.06
N THR A 185 5.73 0.18 5.21
CA THR A 185 5.75 -0.02 3.75
C THR A 185 7.19 -0.02 3.25
N ILE A 186 7.99 0.96 3.65
CA ILE A 186 9.43 0.95 3.35
C ILE A 186 10.09 -0.27 3.98
N ILE A 187 9.71 -0.68 5.19
CA ILE A 187 10.30 -1.86 5.87
C ILE A 187 9.86 -3.18 5.22
N SER A 188 8.61 -3.28 4.76
CA SER A 188 8.06 -4.43 4.04
C SER A 188 8.74 -4.56 2.67
N VAL A 189 9.02 -3.42 2.03
CA VAL A 189 9.86 -3.34 0.83
C VAL A 189 11.35 -3.52 1.14
N SER A 190 11.85 -3.17 2.32
CA SER A 190 13.28 -3.28 2.70
C SER A 190 13.65 -4.64 3.29
N ARG A 191 12.68 -5.39 3.83
CA ARG A 191 12.80 -6.81 4.17
C ARG A 191 12.83 -7.69 2.91
N MET A 192 12.77 -7.10 1.72
CA MET A 192 13.05 -7.75 0.43
C MET A 192 14.53 -8.10 0.33
N ALA A 193 14.91 -9.20 0.99
CA ALA A 193 16.21 -9.81 0.83
C ALA A 193 16.32 -10.40 -0.59
N MET A 194 17.43 -10.09 -1.26
CA MET A 194 17.79 -10.59 -2.59
C MET A 194 17.67 -12.12 -2.66
N LEU A 195 16.71 -12.61 -3.45
CA LEU A 195 16.68 -14.02 -3.89
C LEU A 195 17.37 -14.23 -5.25
N CYS A 196 17.84 -13.16 -5.91
CA CYS A 196 18.79 -13.24 -7.01
C CYS A 196 20.15 -12.69 -6.59
N ARG A 197 20.93 -13.47 -5.85
CA ARG A 197 22.38 -13.50 -6.06
C ARG A 197 22.73 -14.91 -6.51
N ARG A 198 23.11 -15.04 -7.78
CA ARG A 198 24.03 -16.11 -8.17
C ARG A 198 25.37 -15.88 -7.47
#